data_AF-A0A357R674-F1
#
_entry.id   AF-A0A357R674-F1
#
_cell.length_a   1.000
_cell.length_b   1.000
_cell.length_c   1.000
_cell.angle_alpha   90.00
_cell.angle_beta   90.00
_cell.angle_gamma   90.00
#
_symmetry.space_group_name_H-M   'P 1'
#
loop_
_entity.id
_entity.type
_entity.pdbx_description
1 polymer ?
#
loop_
_entity_poly.entity_id
_entity_poly.type
_entity_poly.pdbx_seq_one_letter_code
_entity_poly.pdbx_strand_id
1 'polypeptide(L)' 'SGISRVESFNPEEILLETSLGLLTIKGEGLDMHNLNLERGVVEIAGLVTEIRYSERTAGKRSILEKIFR' A
#
# COMPACT_ATOMS: atom_id res chain seq x y z
N SER A 1 6.35 -11.51 -6.28
CA SER A 1 6.70 -10.25 -6.95
C SER A 1 6.72 -9.14 -5.90
N GLY A 2 7.43 -8.04 -6.13
CA GLY A 2 7.45 -6.92 -5.18
C GLY A 2 6.10 -6.20 -5.18
N ILE A 3 5.87 -5.41 -6.23
CA ILE A 3 4.63 -4.66 -6.44
C ILE A 3 3.76 -5.36 -7.49
N SER A 4 2.46 -5.50 -7.22
CA SER A 4 1.48 -6.06 -8.13
C SER A 4 0.59 -5.00 -8.78
N ARG A 5 0.26 -3.93 -8.04
CA ARG A 5 -0.64 -2.86 -8.52
C ARG A 5 -0.41 -1.55 -7.77
N VAL A 6 -0.78 -0.44 -8.39
CA VAL A 6 -0.92 0.86 -7.71
C VAL A 6 -2.41 1.08 -7.46
N GLU A 7 -2.82 1.24 -6.21
CA GLU A 7 -4.22 1.51 -5.83
C GLU A 7 -4.54 3.00 -5.94
N SER A 8 -3.65 3.85 -5.42
CA SER A 8 -3.77 5.30 -5.46
C SER A 8 -2.39 5.93 -5.41
N PHE A 9 -2.26 7.12 -6.00
CA PHE A 9 -1.08 7.95 -5.86
C PHE A 9 -1.49 9.42 -5.87
N ASN A 10 -0.89 10.21 -4.99
CA ASN A 10 -0.95 11.66 -4.96
C ASN A 10 0.30 12.20 -4.22
N PRO A 11 0.54 13.52 -4.21
CA PRO A 11 1.71 14.11 -3.57
C PRO A 11 1.82 13.91 -2.05
N GLU A 12 0.78 13.46 -1.36
CA GLU A 12 0.75 13.26 0.09
C GLU A 12 0.74 11.77 0.49
N GLU A 13 0.24 10.90 -0.39
CA GLU A 13 0.05 9.47 -0.14
C GLU A 13 0.17 8.63 -1.43
N ILE A 14 0.90 7.52 -1.34
CA ILE A 14 0.98 6.47 -2.36
C ILE A 14 0.56 5.15 -1.72
N LEU A 15 -0.39 4.46 -2.37
CA LEU A 15 -0.89 3.16 -1.95
C LEU A 15 -0.57 2.10 -3.01
N LEU A 16 0.24 1.12 -2.62
CA LEU A 16 0.73 0.04 -3.47
C LEU A 16 0.19 -1.30 -2.99
N GLU A 17 -0.27 -2.11 -3.94
CA GLU A 17 -0.56 -3.50 -3.72
C GLU A 17 0.70 -4.33 -4.00
N THR A 18 1.03 -5.22 -3.07
CA THR A 18 2.19 -6.13 -3.16
C THR A 18 1.71 -7.57 -3.03
N SER A 19 2.58 -8.56 -3.31
CA SER A 19 2.21 -9.97 -3.19
C SER A 19 1.76 -10.39 -1.78
N LEU A 20 2.24 -9.74 -0.72
CA LEU A 20 1.95 -10.14 0.67
C LEU A 20 1.00 -9.15 1.41
N GLY A 21 0.54 -8.08 0.76
CA GLY A 21 -0.25 -7.06 1.44
C GLY A 21 -0.30 -5.71 0.73
N LEU A 22 -0.74 -4.70 1.48
CA LEU A 22 -0.78 -3.30 1.06
C LEU A 22 0.39 -2.54 1.68
N LEU A 23 1.06 -1.75 0.86
CA LEU A 23 2.12 -0.83 1.26
C LEU A 23 1.59 0.60 1.09
N THR A 24 1.52 1.34 2.19
CA THR A 24 1.14 2.74 2.23
C THR A 24 2.38 3.58 2.52
N ILE A 25 2.62 4.60 1.71
CA ILE A 25 3.70 5.56 1.89
C ILE A 25 3.04 6.93 2.01
N LYS A 26 3.35 7.68 3.06
CA LYS A 26 2.87 9.05 3.27
C LYS A 26 4.03 10.02 3.38
N GLY A 27 3.76 11.26 3.01
CA GLY A 27 4.79 12.25 2.88
C GLY A 27 4.30 13.57 2.31
N GLU A 28 5.24 14.34 1.79
CA GLU A 28 4.99 15.60 1.10
C GLU A 28 5.78 15.63 -0.21
N GLY A 29 5.14 16.08 -1.28
CA GLY A 29 5.77 16.14 -2.61
C GLY A 29 6.16 14.77 -3.15
N LEU A 30 5.37 13.74 -2.83
CA LEU A 30 5.59 12.38 -3.33
C LEU A 30 5.34 12.33 -4.85
N ASP A 31 6.35 11.92 -5.60
CA ASP A 31 6.30 11.70 -7.03
C ASP A 31 6.79 10.29 -7.36
N MET A 32 6.13 9.66 -8.34
CA MET A 32 6.38 8.28 -8.72
C MET A 32 7.01 8.23 -10.10
N HIS A 33 8.16 7.57 -10.19
CA HIS A 33 8.91 7.37 -11.43
C HIS A 33 9.12 5.88 -11.70
N ASN A 34 9.35 5.55 -12.97
CA ASN A 34 9.85 4.24 -13.41
C ASN A 34 9.07 3.02 -12.84
N LEU A 35 7.74 3.08 -12.80
CA LEU A 35 6.91 1.94 -12.42
C LEU A 35 7.10 0.78 -13.42
N ASN A 36 7.66 -0.33 -12.96
CA ASN A 36 7.79 -1.56 -13.74
C ASN A 36 7.09 -2.71 -12.99
N LEU A 37 5.85 -3.02 -13.41
CA LEU A 37 5.04 -4.07 -12.80
C LEU A 37 5.55 -5.50 -13.09
N GLU A 38 6.21 -5.72 -14.24
CA GLU A 38 6.77 -7.04 -14.57
C GLU A 38 7.94 -7.41 -13.65
N ARG A 39 8.80 -6.42 -13.35
CA ARG A 39 9.89 -6.55 -12.39
C ARG A 39 9.42 -6.34 -10.95
N GLY A 40 8.24 -5.76 -10.75
CA GLY A 40 7.65 -5.44 -9.46
C GLY A 40 8.39 -4.34 -8.70
N VAL A 41 8.91 -3.33 -9.40
CA VAL A 41 9.73 -2.24 -8.85
C VAL A 41 9.09 -0.89 -9.19
N VAL A 42 9.22 0.08 -8.28
CA VAL A 42 8.82 1.47 -8.47
C VAL A 42 9.87 2.37 -7.82
N GLU A 43 10.07 3.56 -8.38
CA GLU A 43 10.89 4.60 -7.76
C GLU A 43 9.96 5.72 -7.25
N ILE A 44 10.15 6.14 -6.01
CA ILE A 44 9.36 7.21 -5.38
C ILE A 44 10.32 8.25 -4.83
N ALA A 45 10.09 9.51 -5.17
CA ALA A 45 10.86 10.65 -4.72
C ALA A 45 9.96 11.63 -3.95
N GLY A 46 10.50 12.32 -2.95
CA GLY A 46 9.76 13.24 -2.10
C GLY A 46 10.19 13.12 -0.64
N LEU A 47 9.51 13.85 0.25
CA LEU A 47 9.73 13.73 1.69
C LEU A 47 8.84 12.61 2.24
N VAL A 48 9.43 11.49 2.66
CA VAL A 48 8.67 10.39 3.26
C VAL A 48 8.61 10.57 4.77
N THR A 49 7.40 10.58 5.32
CA THR A 49 7.15 10.72 6.76
C THR A 49 6.66 9.42 7.40
N GLU A 50 5.98 8.56 6.65
CA GLU A 50 5.50 7.26 7.11
C GLU A 50 5.58 6.21 6.01
N ILE A 51 6.02 5.00 6.37
CA ILE A 51 5.90 3.80 5.55
C ILE A 51 5.20 2.73 6.38
N ARG A 52 4.07 2.24 5.89
CA ARG A 52 3.26 1.22 6.57
C ARG A 52 3.02 0.03 5.66
N TYR A 53 3.40 -1.14 6.14
CA TYR A 53 3.06 -2.40 5.50
C TYR A 53 1.90 -3.07 6.26
N SER A 54 0.81 -3.36 5.57
CA SER A 54 -0.38 -3.99 6.13
C SER A 54 -0.64 -5.31 5.43
N GLU A 55 -0.75 -6.39 6.19
CA GLU A 55 -1.20 -7.66 5.63
C GLU A 55 -2.60 -7.49 5.01
N ARG A 56 -2.86 -8.19 3.91
CA ARG A 56 -4.22 -8.29 3.38
C ARG A 56 -5.01 -9.08 4.40
N THR A 57 -5.71 -8.39 5.30
CA THR A 57 -6.60 -9.03 6.26
C THR A 57 -7.76 -9.63 5.46
N ALA A 58 -7.60 -10.88 5.06
CA ALA A 58 -8.70 -11.72 4.63
C ALA A 58 -9.63 -11.87 5.86
N GLY A 59 -10.64 -11.00 5.93
CA GLY A 59 -11.83 -11.17 6.76
C GLY A 59 -11.63 -11.47 8.24
N LYS A 60 -11.36 -10.46 9.08
CA LYS A 60 -11.87 -10.45 10.46
C LYS A 60 -13.18 -9.67 10.55
N ARG A 61 -14.18 -10.07 9.75
CA ARG A 61 -15.60 -9.74 9.95
C ARG A 61 -16.36 -11.06 10.16
N SER A 62 -16.37 -11.60 11.38
CA SER A 62 -17.33 -12.68 11.73
C SER A 62 -17.46 -12.97 13.24
N ILE A 63 -16.41 -12.72 14.03
CA ILE A 63 -16.37 -13.16 15.43
C ILE A 63 -16.92 -12.15 16.45
N LEU A 64 -17.03 -10.87 16.10
CA LEU A 64 -17.56 -9.84 17.02
C LEU A 64 -19.09 -9.67 16.92
N GLU A 65 -19.73 -10.06 15.82
CA GLU A 65 -21.20 -10.01 15.68
C GLU A 65 -21.93 -11.17 16.39
N LYS A 66 -21.21 -12.24 16.77
CA LYS A 66 -21.78 -13.40 17.46
C LYS A 66 -21.77 -13.31 18.99
N ILE A 67 -21.10 -12.32 19.57
CA ILE A 67 -20.96 -12.16 21.03
C ILE A 67 -21.98 -11.16 21.59
N PHE A 68 -22.59 -10.33 20.72
CA PHE A 68 -23.64 -9.36 21.10
C PHE A 68 -25.06 -9.83 20.76
N ARG A 69 -25.29 -11.15 20.73
CA ARG A 69 -26.65 -11.70 20.78
C ARG A 69 -26.84 -12.50 22.06
#